data_AF-A0A2E1CVS7-F1
#
_entry.id   AF-A0A2E1CVS7-F1
#
_cell.length_a   1.000
_cell.length_b   1.000
_cell.length_c   1.000
_cell.angle_alpha   90.00
_cell.angle_beta   90.00
_cell.angle_gamma   90.00
#
_symmetry.space_group_name_H-M   'P 1'
#
loop_
_entity.id
_entity.type
_entity.pdbx_description
1 polymer ?
#
loop_
_entity_poly.entity_id
_entity_poly.type
_entity_poly.pdbx_seq_one_letter_code
_entity_poly.pdbx_strand_id
1 'polypeptide(L)'
;MSRLYKSWVPSVTGRLSFSHIGQSNSKFPTYTTNVQDQDIRYLICYQERELSDASFLFSLLQKIPVLGKRYLTESLFVCLARTRTDENGQKHEILAGRLFIVSSQQEIDDAIKATTSSQRNLRQTIVSKEGLRKFQIDYDALEEELFRYCSESVSFELRRTGETLVRYDPTKPKSDNAPQIPTEMARERYTHMISAQLYFFLKDIVHRHQHHDDKTDTILDIHYAGVDDISWRREILYQLYRKVIQYKQSNKPSTTLQSLGVLAYIEAFQEISAKYSYKLPVYYNDSLKTSLEAARAMHGMTQEKGNRVFGVFINILAIGIALIFSLTGLLELTNYSKKEISPFLLSLANLLLSYPLVVMCIMLLCAGIFSGWLRAFPFMRRGWYKDIWRFLLAFDSQKVSLFLCLLAIGLVLILLVLIL
;
A
#
# COMPACT_ATOMS: atom_id res chain seq x y z
N MET A 1 -23.04 22.07 18.26
CA MET A 1 -23.36 22.44 16.86
C MET A 1 -22.80 21.37 15.95
N SER A 2 -23.50 21.04 14.86
CA SER A 2 -22.97 20.14 13.84
C SER A 2 -21.74 20.77 13.17
N ARG A 3 -20.77 19.93 12.81
CA ARG A 3 -19.54 20.33 12.11
C ARG A 3 -19.58 19.75 10.72
N LEU A 4 -19.18 20.55 9.74
CA LEU A 4 -19.18 20.19 8.34
C LEU A 4 -17.74 20.20 7.85
N TYR A 5 -17.36 19.14 7.16
CA TYR A 5 -16.04 18.95 6.57
C TYR A 5 -16.18 18.65 5.08
N LYS A 6 -15.16 19.02 4.31
CA LYS A 6 -15.01 18.72 2.89
C LYS A 6 -13.68 18.01 2.63
N SER A 7 -13.69 17.08 1.69
CA SER A 7 -12.48 16.42 1.20
C SER A 7 -12.71 15.90 -0.23
N TRP A 8 -11.77 15.12 -0.74
CA TRP A 8 -11.81 14.57 -2.08
C TRP A 8 -11.24 13.14 -2.11
N VAL A 9 -12.06 12.17 -2.56
CA VAL A 9 -11.63 10.81 -2.83
C VAL A 9 -10.97 10.75 -4.21
N PRO A 10 -9.68 10.40 -4.32
CA PRO A 10 -8.95 10.44 -5.59
C PRO A 10 -9.53 9.55 -6.67
N SER A 11 -9.61 10.08 -7.90
CA SER A 11 -9.99 9.34 -9.10
C SER A 11 -9.27 9.88 -10.32
N VAL A 12 -8.45 9.06 -10.98
CA VAL A 12 -7.69 9.46 -12.18
C VAL A 12 -8.62 9.82 -13.34
N THR A 13 -9.76 9.13 -13.46
CA THR A 13 -10.77 9.40 -14.50
C THR A 13 -11.61 10.64 -14.22
N GLY A 14 -11.40 11.29 -13.06
CA GLY A 14 -12.25 12.38 -12.56
C GLY A 14 -13.68 11.94 -12.21
N ARG A 15 -14.00 10.65 -12.31
CA ARG A 15 -15.33 10.09 -12.02
C ARG A 15 -15.22 8.72 -11.35
N LEU A 16 -15.70 8.63 -10.11
CA LEU A 16 -15.88 7.41 -9.35
C LEU A 16 -17.00 6.55 -9.93
N SER A 17 -16.78 5.24 -9.88
CA SER A 17 -17.79 4.25 -10.21
C SER A 17 -18.39 3.67 -8.94
N PHE A 18 -19.63 4.05 -8.62
CA PHE A 18 -20.32 3.54 -7.45
C PHE A 18 -20.63 2.03 -7.52
N SER A 19 -20.49 1.38 -8.69
CA SER A 19 -20.64 -0.08 -8.82
C SER A 19 -19.50 -0.88 -8.23
N HIS A 20 -18.32 -0.27 -8.07
CA HIS A 20 -17.13 -0.95 -7.55
C HIS A 20 -16.89 -0.69 -6.05
N ILE A 21 -17.78 0.05 -5.38
CA ILE A 21 -17.64 0.30 -3.94
C ILE A 21 -17.71 -1.02 -3.16
N GLY A 22 -16.73 -1.21 -2.29
CA GLY A 22 -16.52 -2.41 -1.49
C GLY A 22 -15.70 -3.50 -2.16
N GLN A 23 -15.20 -3.28 -3.39
CA GLN A 23 -14.25 -4.18 -4.07
C GLN A 23 -12.79 -3.79 -3.80
N SER A 24 -12.50 -3.25 -2.62
CA SER A 24 -11.14 -2.82 -2.27
C SER A 24 -10.23 -4.03 -2.07
N ASN A 25 -8.97 -3.89 -2.47
CA ASN A 25 -7.93 -4.88 -2.20
C ASN A 25 -7.21 -4.57 -0.87
N SER A 26 -7.87 -3.85 0.04
CA SER A 26 -7.22 -3.39 1.26
C SER A 26 -6.81 -4.56 2.16
N LYS A 27 -5.88 -4.31 3.09
CA LYS A 27 -5.46 -5.30 4.10
C LYS A 27 -6.63 -5.93 4.87
N PHE A 28 -7.72 -5.18 5.07
CA PHE A 28 -8.89 -5.64 5.81
C PHE A 28 -10.01 -6.07 4.86
N PRO A 29 -10.57 -7.27 5.00
CA PRO A 29 -11.63 -7.75 4.12
C PRO A 29 -12.85 -6.84 4.23
N THR A 30 -13.41 -6.47 3.08
CA THR A 30 -14.61 -5.62 3.01
C THR A 30 -15.83 -6.47 2.65
N TYR A 31 -16.85 -6.46 3.50
CA TYR A 31 -18.09 -7.19 3.28
C TYR A 31 -19.14 -6.23 2.75
N THR A 32 -19.48 -6.37 1.46
CA THR A 32 -20.36 -5.41 0.76
C THR A 32 -21.56 -6.09 0.13
N THR A 33 -22.69 -5.38 0.13
CA THR A 33 -23.80 -5.60 -0.77
C THR A 33 -24.16 -4.28 -1.41
N ASN A 34 -24.06 -4.24 -2.74
CA ASN A 34 -24.24 -3.04 -3.53
C ASN A 34 -25.22 -3.37 -4.66
N VAL A 35 -26.43 -2.85 -4.54
CA VAL A 35 -27.57 -3.18 -5.38
C VAL A 35 -28.09 -1.91 -6.00
N GLN A 36 -28.42 -1.97 -7.29
CA GLN A 36 -28.97 -0.83 -8.01
C GLN A 36 -30.24 -1.25 -8.75
N ASP A 37 -31.25 -0.38 -8.70
CA ASP A 37 -32.40 -0.36 -9.61
C ASP A 37 -32.30 0.83 -10.60
N GLN A 38 -33.39 1.18 -11.29
CA GLN A 38 -33.42 2.29 -12.26
C GLN A 38 -33.31 3.70 -11.65
N ASP A 39 -33.53 3.84 -10.34
CA ASP A 39 -33.73 5.10 -9.64
C ASP A 39 -32.80 5.25 -8.42
N ILE A 40 -32.59 4.17 -7.67
CA ILE A 40 -31.88 4.12 -6.41
C ILE A 40 -30.86 2.97 -6.41
N ARG A 41 -29.69 3.26 -5.86
CA ARG A 41 -28.69 2.27 -5.48
C ARG A 41 -28.60 2.25 -3.97
N TYR A 42 -28.62 1.05 -3.40
CA TYR A 42 -28.38 0.80 -1.98
C TYR A 42 -27.00 0.16 -1.79
N LEU A 43 -26.29 0.63 -0.79
CA LEU A 43 -24.98 0.14 -0.38
C LEU A 43 -25.03 -0.15 1.12
N ILE A 44 -24.71 -1.39 1.48
CA ILE A 44 -24.44 -1.80 2.85
C ILE A 44 -23.05 -2.43 2.85
N CYS A 45 -22.12 -1.82 3.56
CA CYS A 45 -20.73 -2.25 3.59
C CYS A 45 -20.20 -2.19 5.02
N TYR A 46 -19.40 -3.17 5.43
CA TYR A 46 -18.67 -3.09 6.68
C TYR A 46 -17.25 -3.65 6.57
N GLN A 47 -16.38 -3.20 7.47
CA GLN A 47 -14.98 -3.60 7.56
C GLN A 47 -14.52 -3.52 9.01
N GLU A 48 -13.90 -4.58 9.51
CA GLU A 48 -13.21 -4.57 10.80
C GLU A 48 -11.82 -3.97 10.61
N ARG A 49 -11.47 -2.94 11.38
CA ARG A 49 -10.21 -2.21 11.24
C ARG A 49 -9.57 -1.97 12.61
N GLU A 50 -8.24 -1.96 12.63
CA GLU A 50 -7.48 -1.49 13.77
C GLU A 50 -7.42 0.06 13.77
N LEU A 51 -7.82 0.70 14.87
CA LEU A 51 -7.64 2.16 15.09
C LEU A 51 -6.17 2.52 15.36
N SER A 52 -5.24 2.04 14.53
CA SER A 52 -3.81 2.23 14.71
C SER A 52 -3.34 3.68 14.51
N ASP A 53 -4.12 4.49 13.77
CA ASP A 53 -3.80 5.89 13.48
C ASP A 53 -4.16 6.85 14.63
N ALA A 54 -4.88 6.41 15.67
CA ALA A 54 -5.07 7.16 16.92
C ALA A 54 -3.82 7.09 17.81
N SER A 55 -2.70 7.47 17.22
CA SER A 55 -1.35 7.45 17.79
C SER A 55 -1.16 8.61 18.77
N PHE A 56 -1.59 8.46 20.04
CA PHE A 56 -0.78 8.98 21.17
C PHE A 56 -1.21 8.47 22.55
N LEU A 57 -2.51 8.36 22.83
CA LEU A 57 -2.99 8.12 24.19
C LEU A 57 -3.14 6.62 24.55
N PHE A 58 -3.48 5.77 23.57
CA PHE A 58 -3.64 4.34 23.83
C PHE A 58 -2.33 3.54 23.81
N SER A 59 -1.31 3.96 23.05
CA SER A 59 -0.02 3.24 22.99
C SER A 59 0.75 3.26 24.32
N LEU A 60 0.51 4.27 25.17
CA LEU A 60 1.11 4.34 26.51
C LEU A 60 0.50 3.28 27.45
N LEU A 61 -0.81 3.02 27.30
CA LEU A 61 -1.53 1.99 28.07
C LEU A 61 -1.29 0.57 27.52
N GLN A 62 -1.02 0.42 26.22
CA GLN A 62 -0.70 -0.86 25.57
C GLN A 62 0.62 -1.49 26.04
N LYS A 63 1.54 -0.72 26.64
CA LYS A 63 2.79 -1.24 27.21
C LYS A 63 2.62 -1.98 28.53
N ILE A 64 1.41 -2.07 29.07
CA ILE A 64 1.12 -2.82 30.30
C ILE A 64 0.74 -4.26 29.91
N PRO A 65 1.65 -5.25 30.03
CA PRO A 65 1.46 -6.61 29.49
C PRO A 65 0.32 -7.40 30.14
N VAL A 66 -0.18 -6.96 31.30
CA VAL A 66 -1.30 -7.60 32.02
C VAL A 66 -2.67 -7.10 31.53
N LEU A 67 -2.73 -5.94 30.86
CA LEU A 67 -3.96 -5.39 30.27
C LEU A 67 -3.96 -5.42 28.73
N GLY A 68 -2.80 -5.49 28.08
CA GLY A 68 -2.64 -5.13 26.66
C GLY A 68 -3.08 -6.14 25.58
N LYS A 69 -3.48 -7.38 25.90
CA LYS A 69 -3.84 -8.37 24.86
C LYS A 69 -5.34 -8.45 24.52
N ARG A 70 -6.24 -7.94 25.37
CA ARG A 70 -7.70 -7.96 25.11
C ARG A 70 -8.26 -6.65 24.56
N TYR A 71 -7.42 -5.63 24.42
CA TYR A 71 -7.82 -4.29 23.95
C TYR A 71 -7.00 -3.84 22.73
N LEU A 72 -6.59 -4.77 21.87
CA LEU A 72 -6.41 -4.39 20.47
C LEU A 72 -7.83 -4.08 19.99
N THR A 73 -8.22 -2.81 20.05
CA THR A 73 -9.57 -2.33 19.76
C THR A 73 -9.78 -2.41 18.26
N GLU A 74 -9.99 -3.62 17.77
CA GLU A 74 -10.70 -3.84 16.52
C GLU A 74 -12.00 -3.06 16.62
N SER A 75 -12.25 -2.21 15.63
CA SER A 75 -13.49 -1.45 15.54
C SER A 75 -14.16 -1.83 14.23
N LEU A 76 -15.48 -2.00 14.29
CA LEU A 76 -16.28 -2.24 13.10
C LEU A 76 -16.67 -0.89 12.50
N PHE A 77 -16.30 -0.70 11.25
CA PHE A 77 -16.73 0.43 10.45
C PHE A 77 -17.87 -0.02 9.55
N VAL A 78 -18.99 0.70 9.57
CA VAL A 78 -20.17 0.38 8.75
C VAL A 78 -20.53 1.59 7.89
N CYS A 79 -20.82 1.35 6.62
CA CYS A 79 -21.32 2.33 5.66
C CYS A 79 -22.70 1.89 5.19
N LEU A 80 -23.70 2.72 5.49
CA LEU A 80 -25.03 2.64 4.88
C LEU A 80 -25.17 3.81 3.93
N ALA A 81 -25.37 3.57 2.65
CA ALA A 81 -25.58 4.63 1.70
C ALA A 81 -26.62 4.31 0.65
N ARG A 82 -27.25 5.36 0.11
CA ARG A 82 -28.10 5.28 -1.05
C ARG A 82 -27.84 6.42 -2.02
N THR A 83 -28.01 6.17 -3.31
CA THR A 83 -27.90 7.25 -4.29
C THR A 83 -29.11 8.16 -4.22
N ARG A 84 -28.89 9.45 -4.48
CA ARG A 84 -29.95 10.43 -4.71
C ARG A 84 -29.82 10.98 -6.13
N THR A 85 -30.95 11.34 -6.73
CA THR A 85 -30.96 12.22 -7.89
C THR A 85 -30.42 13.58 -7.47
N ASP A 86 -29.54 14.16 -8.28
CA ASP A 86 -29.05 15.51 -8.00
C ASP A 86 -30.14 16.57 -8.27
N GLU A 87 -29.84 17.83 -7.95
CA GLU A 87 -30.74 18.97 -8.16
C GLU A 87 -31.10 19.18 -9.64
N ASN A 88 -30.29 18.65 -10.57
CA ASN A 88 -30.47 18.77 -12.01
C ASN A 88 -31.20 17.56 -12.63
N GLY A 89 -31.68 16.62 -11.82
CA GLY A 89 -32.33 15.40 -12.31
C GLY A 89 -31.36 14.31 -12.79
N GLN A 90 -30.04 14.49 -12.64
CA GLN A 90 -29.06 13.46 -12.95
C GLN A 90 -29.10 12.37 -11.89
N LYS A 91 -29.53 11.18 -12.30
CA LYS A 91 -29.62 10.02 -11.42
C LYS A 91 -28.22 9.53 -11.03
N HIS A 92 -28.09 9.13 -9.77
CA HIS A 92 -26.88 8.48 -9.23
C HIS A 92 -25.58 9.31 -9.29
N GLU A 93 -25.66 10.64 -9.30
CA GLU A 93 -24.47 11.51 -9.18
C GLU A 93 -23.96 11.63 -7.74
N ILE A 94 -24.85 11.48 -6.76
CA ILE A 94 -24.55 11.63 -5.34
C ILE A 94 -24.87 10.32 -4.62
N LEU A 95 -23.89 9.79 -3.89
CA LEU A 95 -24.07 8.74 -2.91
C LEU A 95 -24.12 9.38 -1.52
N ALA A 96 -25.25 9.30 -0.83
CA ALA A 96 -25.44 9.91 0.47
C ALA A 96 -25.82 8.87 1.51
N GLY A 97 -25.34 9.03 2.74
CA GLY A 97 -25.51 7.99 3.74
C GLY A 97 -24.95 8.34 5.10
N ARG A 98 -24.71 7.30 5.89
CA ARG A 98 -24.12 7.38 7.22
C ARG A 98 -22.99 6.36 7.36
N LEU A 99 -21.95 6.80 8.04
CA LEU A 99 -20.83 5.96 8.45
C LEU A 99 -20.88 5.82 9.97
N PHE A 100 -20.58 4.63 10.47
CA PHE A 100 -20.62 4.28 11.88
C PHE A 100 -19.29 3.68 12.32
N ILE A 101 -18.88 3.95 13.55
CA ILE A 101 -17.82 3.22 14.26
C ILE A 101 -18.46 2.50 15.44
N VAL A 102 -18.21 1.20 15.58
CA VAL A 102 -18.61 0.37 16.72
C VAL A 102 -17.35 -0.16 17.40
N SER A 103 -17.23 0.02 18.71
CA SER A 103 -15.98 -0.23 19.44
C SER A 103 -16.07 -1.33 20.51
N SER A 104 -17.27 -1.66 21.02
CA SER A 104 -17.45 -2.75 21.99
C SER A 104 -17.59 -4.08 21.26
N GLN A 105 -16.89 -5.13 21.71
CA GLN A 105 -16.93 -6.42 21.03
C GLN A 105 -18.35 -6.99 20.90
N GLN A 106 -19.16 -6.90 21.96
CA GLN A 106 -20.53 -7.37 21.92
C GLN A 106 -21.36 -6.60 20.89
N GLU A 107 -21.19 -5.28 20.83
CA GLU A 107 -21.89 -4.42 19.87
C GLU A 107 -21.39 -4.64 18.43
N ILE A 108 -20.10 -4.98 18.26
CA ILE A 108 -19.53 -5.37 16.98
C ILE A 108 -20.22 -6.64 16.47
N ASP A 109 -20.33 -7.67 17.31
CA ASP A 109 -20.98 -8.94 16.93
C ASP A 109 -22.45 -8.71 16.55
N ASP A 110 -23.18 -7.90 17.33
CA ASP A 110 -24.57 -7.53 17.07
C ASP A 110 -24.71 -6.71 15.78
N ALA A 111 -23.83 -5.73 15.55
CA ALA A 111 -23.83 -4.92 14.33
C ALA A 111 -23.47 -5.74 13.08
N ILE A 112 -22.53 -6.69 13.17
CA ILE A 112 -22.21 -7.63 12.07
C ILE A 112 -23.44 -8.49 11.75
N LYS A 113 -24.12 -9.01 12.77
CA LYS A 113 -25.32 -9.82 12.59
C LYS A 113 -26.45 -9.02 11.92
N ALA A 114 -26.73 -7.81 12.39
CA ALA A 114 -27.75 -6.93 11.83
C ALA A 114 -27.43 -6.57 10.37
N THR A 115 -26.20 -6.13 10.09
CA THR A 115 -25.76 -5.76 8.74
C THR A 115 -25.77 -6.95 7.78
N THR A 116 -25.30 -8.13 8.21
CA THR A 116 -25.29 -9.36 7.38
C THR A 116 -26.71 -9.82 7.06
N SER A 117 -27.62 -9.75 8.04
CA SER A 117 -29.04 -10.07 7.84
C SER A 117 -29.65 -9.14 6.78
N SER A 118 -29.45 -7.83 6.92
CA SER A 118 -29.94 -6.83 5.97
C SER A 118 -29.28 -6.94 4.59
N GLN A 119 -27.99 -7.28 4.51
CA GLN A 119 -27.31 -7.60 3.25
C GLN A 119 -27.95 -8.80 2.55
N ARG A 120 -28.29 -9.87 3.28
CA ARG A 120 -28.97 -11.05 2.74
C ARG A 120 -30.38 -10.70 2.23
N ASN A 121 -31.14 -9.93 3.02
CA ASN A 121 -32.47 -9.46 2.63
C ASN A 121 -32.38 -8.60 1.37
N LEU A 122 -31.44 -7.65 1.32
CA LEU A 122 -31.20 -6.80 0.14
C LEU A 122 -30.95 -7.64 -1.11
N ARG A 123 -30.11 -8.68 -1.03
CA ARG A 123 -29.81 -9.58 -2.17
C ARG A 123 -31.04 -10.36 -2.66
N GLN A 124 -31.91 -10.78 -1.76
CA GLN A 124 -33.13 -11.53 -2.11
C GLN A 124 -34.22 -10.64 -2.71
N THR A 125 -34.22 -9.35 -2.34
CA THR A 125 -35.32 -8.42 -2.59
C THR A 125 -35.25 -7.76 -3.99
N ILE A 126 -34.12 -7.92 -4.69
CA ILE A 126 -33.81 -7.31 -6.01
C ILE A 126 -34.77 -7.77 -7.12
N VAL A 127 -35.52 -8.85 -6.91
CA VAL A 127 -36.32 -9.49 -7.97
C VAL A 127 -37.54 -8.63 -8.38
N SER A 128 -37.97 -7.64 -7.59
CA SER A 128 -39.12 -6.77 -7.95
C SER A 128 -39.04 -5.34 -7.38
N LYS A 129 -39.72 -4.40 -8.06
CA LYS A 129 -39.89 -3.00 -7.59
C LYS A 129 -40.57 -2.92 -6.21
N GLU A 130 -41.53 -3.80 -5.95
CA GLU A 130 -42.23 -3.86 -4.66
C GLU A 130 -41.28 -4.32 -3.54
N GLY A 131 -40.38 -5.24 -3.86
CA GLY A 131 -39.29 -5.61 -2.97
C GLY A 131 -38.48 -4.40 -2.53
N LEU A 132 -38.00 -3.58 -3.47
CA LEU A 132 -37.15 -2.43 -3.16
C LEU A 132 -37.83 -1.37 -2.26
N ARG A 133 -39.14 -1.17 -2.42
CA ARG A 133 -39.91 -0.31 -1.51
C ARG A 133 -39.95 -0.88 -0.09
N LYS A 134 -40.21 -2.19 0.04
CA LYS A 134 -40.14 -2.87 1.34
C LYS A 134 -38.76 -2.75 1.96
N PHE A 135 -37.71 -2.91 1.15
CA PHE A 135 -36.34 -2.79 1.61
C PHE A 135 -35.99 -1.39 2.12
N GLN A 136 -36.61 -0.33 1.60
CA GLN A 136 -36.39 1.02 2.12
C GLN A 136 -36.73 1.12 3.62
N ILE A 137 -37.81 0.46 4.04
CA ILE A 137 -38.21 0.39 5.46
C ILE A 137 -37.16 -0.38 6.25
N ASP A 138 -36.72 -1.54 5.75
CA ASP A 138 -35.69 -2.36 6.39
C ASP A 138 -34.34 -1.62 6.48
N TYR A 139 -34.02 -0.78 5.49
CA TYR A 139 -32.82 0.05 5.46
C TYR A 139 -32.85 1.14 6.53
N ASP A 140 -33.96 1.87 6.63
CA ASP A 140 -34.11 2.92 7.64
C ASP A 140 -34.14 2.30 9.06
N ALA A 141 -34.77 1.12 9.22
CA ALA A 141 -34.75 0.35 10.48
C ALA A 141 -33.33 -0.13 10.86
N LEU A 142 -32.52 -0.57 9.90
CA LEU A 142 -31.11 -0.91 10.14
C LEU A 142 -30.30 0.32 10.57
N GLU A 143 -30.57 1.50 10.00
CA GLU A 143 -29.90 2.74 10.42
C GLU A 143 -30.20 3.05 11.89
N GLU A 144 -31.47 2.93 12.30
CA GLU A 144 -31.91 3.07 13.70
C GLU A 144 -31.30 2.04 14.65
N GLU A 145 -31.18 0.78 14.20
CA GLU A 145 -30.56 -0.30 14.96
C GLU A 145 -29.07 -0.04 15.17
N LEU A 146 -28.33 0.38 14.13
CA LEU A 146 -26.90 0.70 14.23
C LEU A 146 -26.60 1.86 15.17
N PHE A 147 -27.50 2.82 15.33
CA PHE A 147 -27.33 3.89 16.32
C PHE A 147 -27.25 3.36 17.77
N ARG A 148 -27.89 2.23 18.06
CA ARG A 148 -27.86 1.59 19.39
C ARG A 148 -26.51 0.96 19.70
N TYR A 149 -25.76 0.58 18.67
CA TYR A 149 -24.46 -0.09 18.78
C TYR A 149 -23.30 0.89 18.60
N CYS A 150 -23.48 1.96 17.82
CA CYS A 150 -22.36 2.79 17.43
C CYS A 150 -21.80 3.64 18.57
N SER A 151 -20.49 3.77 18.59
CA SER A 151 -19.78 4.75 19.42
C SER A 151 -19.92 6.15 18.82
N GLU A 152 -19.76 6.28 17.50
CA GLU A 152 -19.86 7.53 16.78
C GLU A 152 -20.43 7.31 15.38
N SER A 153 -21.06 8.35 14.81
CA SER A 153 -21.49 8.34 13.41
C SER A 153 -21.32 9.70 12.72
N VAL A 154 -21.16 9.68 11.40
CA VAL A 154 -21.20 10.87 10.55
C VAL A 154 -22.12 10.62 9.37
N SER A 155 -22.88 11.64 8.96
CA SER A 155 -23.55 11.59 7.65
C SER A 155 -22.58 12.08 6.58
N PHE A 156 -22.67 11.53 5.38
CA PHE A 156 -21.81 11.92 4.28
C PHE A 156 -22.56 12.08 2.96
N GLU A 157 -21.96 12.84 2.06
CA GLU A 157 -22.32 12.90 0.65
C GLU A 157 -21.05 12.76 -0.19
N LEU A 158 -21.05 11.82 -1.13
CA LEU A 158 -19.96 11.56 -2.05
C LEU A 158 -20.46 11.78 -3.48
N ARG A 159 -19.87 12.75 -4.17
CA ARG A 159 -20.14 12.98 -5.59
C ARG A 159 -19.28 12.06 -6.45
N ARG A 160 -19.71 11.78 -7.68
CA ARG A 160 -18.89 11.04 -8.64
C ARG A 160 -17.56 11.72 -8.94
N THR A 161 -17.47 13.04 -8.83
CA THR A 161 -16.18 13.75 -8.94
C THR A 161 -15.18 13.39 -7.83
N GLY A 162 -15.59 12.66 -6.80
CA GLY A 162 -14.79 12.36 -5.61
C GLY A 162 -14.98 13.38 -4.49
N GLU A 163 -15.61 14.52 -4.76
CA GLU A 163 -15.90 15.53 -3.74
C GLU A 163 -16.77 14.91 -2.64
N THR A 164 -16.30 15.05 -1.40
CA THR A 164 -16.91 14.41 -0.25
C THR A 164 -17.25 15.46 0.80
N LEU A 165 -18.49 15.41 1.27
CA LEU A 165 -19.00 16.17 2.40
C LEU A 165 -19.13 15.21 3.58
N VAL A 166 -18.59 15.58 4.73
CA VAL A 166 -18.74 14.80 5.97
C VAL A 166 -19.33 15.72 7.04
N ARG A 167 -20.47 15.34 7.61
CA ARG A 167 -21.16 16.11 8.63
C ARG A 167 -21.20 15.30 9.92
N TYR A 168 -20.53 15.82 10.94
CA TYR A 168 -20.59 15.32 12.30
C TYR A 168 -21.69 16.04 13.06
N ASP A 169 -22.56 15.28 13.71
CA ASP A 169 -23.64 15.82 14.54
C ASP A 169 -23.59 15.17 15.94
N PRO A 170 -23.12 15.91 16.97
CA PRO A 170 -22.96 15.35 18.30
C PRO A 170 -24.27 15.00 19.00
N THR A 171 -25.43 15.46 18.49
CA THR A 171 -26.74 15.17 19.08
C THR A 171 -27.32 13.85 18.60
N LYS A 172 -26.63 13.14 17.71
CA LYS A 172 -27.10 11.84 17.24
C LYS A 172 -27.01 10.79 18.36
N PRO A 173 -27.97 9.84 18.42
CA PRO A 173 -27.93 8.77 19.40
C PRO A 173 -26.63 7.97 19.28
N LYS A 174 -26.15 7.46 20.41
CA LYS A 174 -24.96 6.62 20.52
C LYS A 174 -25.30 5.49 21.49
N SER A 175 -24.50 4.43 21.46
CA SER A 175 -24.55 3.41 22.51
C SER A 175 -24.28 4.01 23.89
N ASP A 176 -24.90 3.45 24.93
CA ASP A 176 -24.58 3.74 26.33
C ASP A 176 -23.11 3.39 26.68
N ASN A 177 -22.49 2.49 25.92
CA ASN A 177 -21.07 2.11 26.06
C ASN A 177 -20.13 2.99 25.22
N ALA A 178 -20.66 4.00 24.51
CA ALA A 178 -19.83 4.88 23.70
C ALA A 178 -18.79 5.62 24.57
N PRO A 179 -17.53 5.74 24.11
CA PRO A 179 -16.51 6.49 24.83
C PRO A 179 -16.96 7.93 25.11
N GLN A 180 -16.83 8.37 26.36
CA GLN A 180 -17.15 9.76 26.71
C GLN A 180 -16.12 10.71 26.10
N ILE A 181 -16.60 11.70 25.35
CA ILE A 181 -15.75 12.73 24.75
C ILE A 181 -15.25 13.67 25.86
N PRO A 182 -13.94 13.94 25.95
CA PRO A 182 -13.39 14.88 26.92
C PRO A 182 -13.90 16.33 26.74
N THR A 183 -13.50 17.22 27.65
CA THR A 183 -13.93 18.62 27.79
C THR A 183 -13.95 19.44 26.48
N GLU A 184 -14.61 20.60 26.49
CA GLU A 184 -14.89 21.42 25.30
C GLU A 184 -13.65 21.71 24.42
N MET A 185 -12.47 21.97 24.99
CA MET A 185 -11.25 22.23 24.21
C MET A 185 -10.77 21.01 23.42
N ALA A 186 -10.95 19.79 23.96
CA ALA A 186 -10.57 18.55 23.27
C ALA A 186 -11.62 18.11 22.25
N ARG A 187 -12.85 18.64 22.35
CA ARG A 187 -13.98 18.25 21.50
C ARG A 187 -13.73 18.51 20.02
N GLU A 188 -13.13 19.64 19.65
CA GLU A 188 -12.88 19.96 18.24
C GLU A 188 -11.88 18.99 17.59
N ARG A 189 -10.76 18.76 18.26
CA ARG A 189 -9.75 17.79 17.80
C ARG A 189 -10.32 16.38 17.73
N TYR A 190 -11.13 16.00 18.71
CA TYR A 190 -11.80 14.70 18.73
C TYR A 190 -12.78 14.55 17.57
N THR A 191 -13.64 15.55 17.34
CA THR A 191 -14.60 15.56 16.24
C THR A 191 -13.90 15.48 14.87
N HIS A 192 -12.80 16.22 14.67
CA HIS A 192 -11.99 16.12 13.46
C HIS A 192 -11.42 14.70 13.30
N MET A 193 -10.80 14.15 14.35
CA MET A 193 -10.22 12.81 14.33
C MET A 193 -11.24 11.73 13.97
N ILE A 194 -12.42 11.70 14.62
CA ILE A 194 -13.48 10.74 14.33
C ILE A 194 -13.99 10.89 12.89
N SER A 195 -14.23 12.14 12.46
CA SER A 195 -14.68 12.41 11.09
C SER A 195 -13.64 11.98 10.07
N ALA A 196 -12.35 12.16 10.35
CA ALA A 196 -11.24 11.75 9.49
C ALA A 196 -11.13 10.23 9.41
N GLN A 197 -11.26 9.52 10.53
CA GLN A 197 -11.26 8.05 10.54
C GLN A 197 -12.41 7.45 9.72
N LEU A 198 -13.62 8.01 9.86
CA LEU A 198 -14.78 7.62 9.06
C LEU A 198 -14.59 7.98 7.57
N TYR A 199 -14.02 9.14 7.28
CA TYR A 199 -13.66 9.51 5.91
C TYR A 199 -12.62 8.56 5.29
N PHE A 200 -11.60 8.15 6.03
CA PHE A 200 -10.60 7.19 5.56
C PHE A 200 -11.24 5.82 5.29
N PHE A 201 -12.14 5.37 6.15
CA PHE A 201 -12.93 4.17 5.85
C PHE A 201 -13.74 4.33 4.54
N LEU A 202 -14.44 5.45 4.36
CA LEU A 202 -15.17 5.71 3.12
C LEU A 202 -14.25 5.71 1.90
N LYS A 203 -13.08 6.33 2.00
CA LYS A 203 -12.08 6.36 0.94
C LYS A 203 -11.58 4.95 0.62
N ASP A 204 -11.23 4.15 1.62
CA ASP A 204 -10.74 2.77 1.45
C ASP A 204 -11.75 1.88 0.72
N ILE A 205 -13.06 2.00 1.02
CA ILE A 205 -14.08 1.18 0.36
C ILE A 205 -14.44 1.68 -1.04
N VAL A 206 -14.18 2.95 -1.35
CA VAL A 206 -14.53 3.58 -2.64
C VAL A 206 -13.37 3.54 -3.64
N HIS A 207 -12.14 3.68 -3.15
CA HIS A 207 -10.95 3.82 -3.96
C HIS A 207 -10.20 2.47 -4.07
N ARG A 208 -9.69 2.17 -5.26
CA ARG A 208 -8.79 1.04 -5.46
C ARG A 208 -7.38 1.58 -5.70
N HIS A 209 -6.45 1.20 -4.84
CA HIS A 209 -5.04 1.53 -4.95
C HIS A 209 -4.41 0.86 -6.19
N GLN A 210 -4.53 1.50 -7.36
CA GLN A 210 -3.96 0.98 -8.61
C GLN A 210 -2.50 1.43 -8.82
N HIS A 211 -2.16 2.63 -8.34
CA HIS A 211 -0.90 3.30 -8.69
C HIS A 211 -0.03 3.67 -7.48
N HIS A 212 -0.48 3.34 -6.27
CA HIS A 212 0.23 3.63 -5.03
C HIS A 212 -0.06 2.57 -3.97
N ASP A 213 0.80 2.52 -2.95
CA ASP A 213 0.67 1.65 -1.79
C ASP A 213 -0.48 2.15 -0.89
N ASP A 214 -1.29 1.25 -0.34
CA ASP A 214 -2.38 1.54 0.59
C ASP A 214 -1.94 2.41 1.79
N LYS A 215 -0.68 2.34 2.19
CA LYS A 215 -0.11 3.21 3.26
C LYS A 215 -0.09 4.68 2.90
N THR A 216 -0.31 5.01 1.63
CA THR A 216 -0.23 6.37 1.10
C THR A 216 -1.60 7.02 1.04
N ASP A 217 -2.67 6.30 1.36
CA ASP A 217 -4.02 6.85 1.32
C ASP A 217 -4.22 7.98 2.33
N THR A 218 -3.43 8.06 3.39
CA THR A 218 -3.41 9.18 4.34
C THR A 218 -2.90 10.51 3.76
N ILE A 219 -2.59 10.60 2.46
CA ILE A 219 -2.19 11.86 1.81
C ILE A 219 -3.26 12.94 1.96
N LEU A 220 -4.53 12.58 1.77
CA LEU A 220 -5.64 13.52 1.77
C LEU A 220 -6.44 13.44 3.05
N ASP A 221 -6.55 14.57 3.75
CA ASP A 221 -7.31 14.71 4.98
C ASP A 221 -8.66 15.41 4.73
N ILE A 222 -9.50 15.48 5.76
CA ILE A 222 -10.71 16.32 5.76
C ILE A 222 -10.38 17.74 6.24
N HIS A 223 -11.08 18.71 5.65
CA HIS A 223 -10.93 20.12 5.96
C HIS A 223 -12.26 20.69 6.43
N TYR A 224 -12.25 21.63 7.37
CA TYR A 224 -13.48 22.29 7.77
C TYR A 224 -14.12 22.98 6.56
N ALA A 225 -15.43 22.80 6.39
CA ALA A 225 -16.21 23.54 5.41
C ALA A 225 -16.37 24.98 5.94
N GLY A 226 -15.35 25.80 5.69
CA GLY A 226 -15.37 27.22 6.00
C GLY A 226 -16.36 27.98 5.13
N VAL A 227 -16.25 29.31 5.14
CA VAL A 227 -17.09 30.20 4.32
C VAL A 227 -16.77 30.06 2.83
N ASP A 228 -15.52 29.72 2.49
CA ASP A 228 -15.05 29.65 1.11
C ASP A 228 -14.71 28.21 0.67
N ASP A 229 -15.18 27.85 -0.51
CA ASP A 229 -14.87 26.55 -1.15
C ASP A 229 -13.44 26.47 -1.70
N ILE A 230 -12.74 27.60 -1.79
CA ILE A 230 -11.39 27.67 -2.36
C ILE A 230 -10.35 27.14 -1.37
N SER A 231 -10.46 27.47 -0.08
CA SER A 231 -9.44 27.14 0.92
C SER A 231 -9.19 25.64 1.07
N TRP A 232 -10.24 24.81 1.16
CA TRP A 232 -10.05 23.36 1.29
C TRP A 232 -9.48 22.74 0.00
N ARG A 233 -9.90 23.23 -1.18
CA ARG A 233 -9.37 22.73 -2.46
C ARG A 233 -7.89 23.05 -2.61
N ARG A 234 -7.49 24.26 -2.20
CA ARG A 234 -6.08 24.66 -2.18
C ARG A 234 -5.26 23.75 -1.26
N GLU A 235 -5.79 23.39 -0.10
CA GLU A 235 -5.10 22.50 0.83
C GLU A 235 -4.96 21.08 0.28
N ILE A 236 -6.01 20.51 -0.33
CA ILE A 236 -5.94 19.22 -1.05
C ILE A 236 -4.85 19.25 -2.11
N LEU A 237 -4.82 20.32 -2.93
CA LEU A 237 -3.81 20.48 -3.97
C LEU A 237 -2.39 20.54 -3.38
N TYR A 238 -2.20 21.28 -2.28
CA TYR A 238 -0.92 21.37 -1.58
C TYR A 238 -0.45 20.03 -1.01
N GLN A 239 -1.37 19.23 -0.43
CA GLN A 239 -1.06 17.90 0.09
C GLN A 239 -0.58 16.97 -1.02
N LEU A 240 -1.24 16.98 -2.19
CA LEU A 240 -0.84 16.19 -3.35
C LEU A 240 0.55 16.59 -3.86
N TYR A 241 0.82 17.89 -4.09
CA TYR A 241 2.15 18.33 -4.54
C TYR A 241 3.24 18.03 -3.51
N ARG A 242 2.96 18.22 -2.21
CA ARG A 242 3.90 17.86 -1.14
C ARG A 242 4.28 16.39 -1.24
N LYS A 243 3.33 15.51 -1.53
CA LYS A 243 3.61 14.09 -1.72
C LYS A 243 4.46 13.81 -2.96
N VAL A 244 4.18 14.46 -4.09
CA VAL A 244 5.02 14.34 -5.29
C VAL A 244 6.46 14.76 -5.01
N ILE A 245 6.66 15.87 -4.27
CA ILE A 245 7.99 16.33 -3.87
C ILE A 245 8.70 15.29 -2.98
N GLN A 246 8.00 14.75 -1.97
CA GLN A 246 8.54 13.71 -1.10
C GLN A 246 8.98 12.46 -1.89
N TYR A 247 8.15 11.99 -2.82
CA TYR A 247 8.49 10.81 -3.63
C TYR A 247 9.64 11.06 -4.60
N LYS A 248 9.71 12.26 -5.19
CA LYS A 248 10.82 12.68 -6.05
C LYS A 248 12.15 12.66 -5.30
N GLN A 249 12.16 13.00 -4.01
CA GLN A 249 13.38 12.98 -3.19
C GLN A 249 13.89 11.56 -2.88
N SER A 250 13.04 10.53 -2.96
CA SER A 250 13.43 9.17 -2.55
C SER A 250 14.36 8.44 -3.54
N ASN A 251 14.54 8.93 -4.79
CA ASN A 251 15.37 8.31 -5.85
C ASN A 251 15.11 6.82 -6.11
N LYS A 252 13.95 6.28 -5.69
CA LYS A 252 13.57 4.89 -5.95
C LYS A 252 12.74 4.81 -7.23
N PRO A 253 12.95 3.77 -8.07
CA PRO A 253 12.13 3.60 -9.28
C PRO A 253 10.63 3.51 -8.98
N SER A 254 10.25 2.79 -7.92
CA SER A 254 8.85 2.67 -7.48
C SER A 254 8.23 4.00 -7.05
N THR A 255 8.98 4.86 -6.34
CA THR A 255 8.47 6.17 -5.90
C THR A 255 8.31 7.14 -7.07
N THR A 256 9.12 7.00 -8.12
CA THR A 256 8.94 7.78 -9.35
C THR A 256 7.62 7.44 -10.04
N LEU A 257 7.27 6.15 -10.13
CA LEU A 257 5.98 5.71 -10.67
C LEU A 257 4.81 6.20 -9.80
N GLN A 258 4.93 6.10 -8.48
CA GLN A 258 3.92 6.64 -7.54
C GLN A 258 3.75 8.15 -7.69
N SER A 259 4.84 8.89 -7.93
CA SER A 259 4.79 10.34 -8.19
C SER A 259 3.96 10.67 -9.43
N LEU A 260 4.14 9.90 -10.52
CA LEU A 260 3.34 10.06 -11.74
C LEU A 260 1.86 9.76 -11.49
N GLY A 261 1.55 8.74 -10.67
CA GLY A 261 0.18 8.44 -10.26
C GLY A 261 -0.46 9.59 -9.48
N VAL A 262 0.26 10.17 -8.50
CA VAL A 262 -0.22 11.34 -7.75
C VAL A 262 -0.36 12.58 -8.65
N LEU A 263 0.53 12.76 -9.62
CA LEU A 263 0.42 13.86 -10.59
C LEU A 263 -0.85 13.74 -11.45
N ALA A 264 -1.25 12.52 -11.83
CA ALA A 264 -2.51 12.31 -12.52
C ALA A 264 -3.73 12.68 -11.65
N TYR A 265 -3.68 12.43 -10.33
CA TYR A 265 -4.72 12.91 -9.40
C TYR A 265 -4.77 14.44 -9.30
N ILE A 266 -3.61 15.10 -9.32
CA ILE A 266 -3.50 16.57 -9.32
C ILE A 266 -4.21 17.14 -10.56
N GLU A 267 -3.90 16.62 -11.75
CA GLU A 267 -4.50 17.07 -13.01
C GLU A 267 -6.03 16.89 -12.99
N ALA A 268 -6.51 15.71 -12.58
CA ALA A 268 -7.94 15.43 -12.46
C ALA A 268 -8.64 16.37 -11.46
N PHE A 269 -8.03 16.62 -10.29
CA PHE A 269 -8.59 17.50 -9.27
C PHE A 269 -8.64 18.97 -9.71
N GLN A 270 -7.61 19.43 -10.43
CA GLN A 270 -7.58 20.77 -11.02
C GLN A 270 -8.68 20.93 -12.08
N GLU A 271 -8.88 19.93 -12.95
CA GLU A 271 -9.96 19.96 -13.95
C GLU A 271 -11.35 20.00 -13.30
N ILE A 272 -11.57 19.18 -12.26
CA ILE A 272 -12.82 19.21 -11.48
C ILE A 272 -13.04 20.59 -10.86
N SER A 273 -12.01 21.15 -10.24
CA SER A 273 -12.11 22.45 -9.56
C SER A 273 -12.32 23.60 -10.53
N ALA A 274 -11.76 23.53 -11.74
CA ALA A 274 -11.94 24.53 -12.79
C ALA A 274 -13.40 24.62 -13.28
N LYS A 275 -14.15 23.50 -13.27
CA LYS A 275 -15.58 23.48 -13.66
C LYS A 275 -16.45 24.35 -12.76
N TYR A 276 -16.01 24.61 -11.53
CA TYR A 276 -16.70 25.48 -10.57
C TYR A 276 -16.14 26.91 -10.54
N SER A 277 -15.35 27.30 -11.55
CA SER A 277 -14.73 28.63 -11.66
C SER A 277 -13.81 29.03 -10.51
N TYR A 278 -13.29 28.05 -9.74
CA TYR A 278 -12.32 28.32 -8.69
C TYR A 278 -10.92 28.49 -9.28
N LYS A 279 -10.31 29.67 -9.05
CA LYS A 279 -8.92 29.93 -9.46
C LYS A 279 -7.95 29.29 -8.46
N LEU A 280 -7.60 28.03 -8.69
CA LEU A 280 -6.52 27.37 -7.96
C LEU A 280 -5.14 27.87 -8.43
N PRO A 281 -4.10 27.76 -7.59
CA PRO A 281 -2.74 28.07 -8.02
C PRO A 281 -2.32 27.22 -9.23
N VAL A 282 -1.72 27.87 -10.22
CA VAL A 282 -1.21 27.23 -11.43
C VAL A 282 0.22 26.76 -11.17
N TYR A 283 0.51 25.50 -11.50
CA TYR A 283 1.82 24.88 -11.38
C TYR A 283 2.27 24.32 -12.72
N TYR A 284 3.57 24.07 -12.86
CA TYR A 284 4.18 23.53 -14.08
C TYR A 284 4.08 21.99 -14.16
N ASN A 285 2.86 21.47 -14.27
CA ASN A 285 2.60 20.02 -14.29
C ASN A 285 3.32 19.32 -15.44
N ASP A 286 3.32 19.91 -16.64
CA ASP A 286 3.98 19.32 -17.81
C ASP A 286 5.49 19.19 -17.58
N SER A 287 6.13 20.24 -17.08
CA SER A 287 7.57 20.22 -16.76
C SER A 287 7.88 19.20 -15.65
N LEU A 288 7.00 19.09 -14.65
CA LEU A 288 7.15 18.11 -13.57
C LEU A 288 7.01 16.68 -14.10
N LYS A 289 6.04 16.43 -14.98
CA LYS A 289 5.81 15.14 -15.65
C LYS A 289 7.03 14.74 -16.48
N THR A 290 7.51 15.62 -17.36
CA THR A 290 8.72 15.37 -18.16
C THR A 290 9.94 15.09 -17.27
N SER A 291 10.09 15.81 -16.15
CA SER A 291 11.17 15.56 -15.19
C SER A 291 11.06 14.16 -14.54
N LEU A 292 9.85 13.72 -14.19
CA LEU A 292 9.61 12.40 -13.60
C LEU A 292 9.78 11.28 -14.64
N GLU A 293 9.37 11.48 -15.88
CA GLU A 293 9.56 10.54 -16.98
C GLU A 293 11.05 10.37 -17.32
N ALA A 294 11.82 11.47 -17.35
CA ALA A 294 13.26 11.41 -17.50
C ALA A 294 13.92 10.63 -16.34
N ALA A 295 13.49 10.87 -15.09
CA ALA A 295 13.95 10.10 -13.93
C ALA A 295 13.63 8.61 -14.06
N ARG A 296 12.42 8.27 -14.51
CA ARG A 296 12.00 6.89 -14.77
C ARG A 296 12.86 6.23 -15.86
N ALA A 297 13.13 6.93 -16.96
CA ALA A 297 13.99 6.44 -18.04
C ALA A 297 15.43 6.20 -17.54
N MET A 298 15.98 7.11 -16.73
CA MET A 298 17.29 6.91 -16.10
C MET A 298 17.33 5.69 -15.18
N HIS A 299 16.27 5.44 -14.41
CA HIS A 299 16.15 4.24 -13.60
C HIS A 299 16.07 2.97 -14.44
N GLY A 300 15.28 2.98 -15.52
CA GLY A 300 15.20 1.88 -16.48
C GLY A 300 16.56 1.52 -17.09
N MET A 301 17.29 2.53 -17.59
CA MET A 301 18.64 2.34 -18.12
C MET A 301 19.62 1.78 -17.08
N THR A 302 19.50 2.19 -15.80
CA THR A 302 20.34 1.68 -14.72
C THR A 302 20.02 0.22 -14.41
N GLN A 303 18.73 -0.15 -14.39
CA GLN A 303 18.28 -1.52 -14.17
C GLN A 303 18.67 -2.45 -15.33
N GLU A 304 18.50 -2.01 -16.58
CA GLU A 304 18.93 -2.76 -17.77
C GLU A 304 20.43 -2.98 -17.81
N LYS A 305 21.24 -1.98 -17.43
CA LYS A 305 22.69 -2.15 -17.27
C LYS A 305 23.01 -3.23 -16.23
N GLY A 306 22.33 -3.22 -15.09
CA GLY A 306 22.47 -4.25 -14.06
C GLY A 306 22.12 -5.65 -14.57
N ASN A 307 21.00 -5.77 -15.29
CA ASN A 307 20.55 -7.03 -15.89
C ASN A 307 21.50 -7.51 -16.99
N ARG A 308 22.04 -6.61 -17.81
CA ARG A 308 23.02 -6.92 -18.86
C ARG A 308 24.32 -7.42 -18.26
N VAL A 309 24.85 -6.75 -17.23
CA VAL A 309 26.05 -7.22 -16.51
C VAL A 309 25.81 -8.59 -15.91
N PHE A 310 24.64 -8.81 -15.30
CA PHE A 310 24.27 -10.12 -14.77
C PHE A 310 24.14 -11.19 -15.87
N GLY A 311 23.54 -10.86 -17.02
CA GLY A 311 23.42 -11.77 -18.16
C GLY A 311 24.78 -12.15 -18.75
N VAL A 312 25.70 -11.17 -18.93
CA VAL A 312 27.08 -11.43 -19.36
C VAL A 312 27.77 -12.37 -18.38
N PHE A 313 27.58 -12.15 -17.08
CA PHE A 313 28.12 -13.01 -16.04
C PHE A 313 27.59 -14.45 -16.13
N ILE A 314 26.27 -14.64 -16.26
CA ILE A 314 25.67 -15.98 -16.44
C ILE A 314 26.20 -16.66 -17.70
N ASN A 315 26.36 -15.91 -18.79
CA ASN A 315 26.93 -16.46 -20.03
C ASN A 315 28.39 -16.89 -19.86
N ILE A 316 29.22 -16.12 -19.15
CA ILE A 316 30.60 -16.51 -18.83
C ILE A 316 30.62 -17.79 -17.99
N LEU A 317 29.76 -17.89 -16.98
CA LEU A 317 29.62 -19.10 -16.17
C LEU A 317 29.22 -20.31 -17.03
N ALA A 318 28.22 -20.15 -17.90
CA ALA A 318 27.75 -21.20 -18.79
C ALA A 318 28.85 -21.67 -19.75
N ILE A 319 29.65 -20.74 -20.31
CA ILE A 319 30.80 -21.07 -21.16
C ILE A 319 31.85 -21.85 -20.36
N GLY A 320 32.17 -21.42 -19.13
CA GLY A 320 33.12 -22.12 -18.27
C GLY A 320 32.68 -23.56 -17.98
N ILE A 321 31.39 -23.77 -17.68
CA ILE A 321 30.81 -25.11 -17.47
C ILE A 321 30.88 -25.95 -18.75
N ALA A 322 30.47 -25.39 -19.90
CA ALA A 322 30.50 -26.09 -21.18
C ALA A 322 31.92 -26.50 -21.60
N LEU A 323 32.90 -25.65 -21.34
CA LEU A 323 34.32 -25.92 -21.62
C LEU A 323 34.85 -27.06 -20.75
N ILE A 324 34.48 -27.11 -19.46
CA ILE A 324 34.80 -28.24 -18.59
C ILE A 324 34.22 -29.54 -19.13
N PHE A 325 32.92 -29.59 -19.43
CA PHE A 325 32.29 -30.80 -19.97
C PHE A 325 32.92 -31.26 -21.28
N SER A 326 33.25 -30.30 -22.16
CA SER A 326 33.89 -30.58 -23.45
C SER A 326 35.30 -31.15 -23.27
N LEU A 327 36.10 -30.57 -22.37
CA LEU A 327 37.43 -31.09 -22.04
C LEU A 327 37.36 -32.47 -21.42
N THR A 328 36.47 -32.67 -20.44
CA THR A 328 36.22 -33.97 -19.81
C THR A 328 35.88 -35.03 -20.85
N GLY A 329 34.94 -34.77 -21.76
CA GLY A 329 34.57 -35.71 -22.82
C GLY A 329 35.71 -35.99 -23.81
N LEU A 330 36.51 -34.98 -24.16
CA LEU A 330 37.66 -35.17 -25.05
C LEU A 330 38.76 -36.03 -24.40
N LEU A 331 39.02 -35.82 -23.12
CA LEU A 331 40.02 -36.57 -22.36
C LEU A 331 39.62 -38.05 -22.21
N GLU A 332 38.33 -38.31 -22.05
CA GLU A 332 37.77 -39.67 -22.01
C GLU A 332 37.92 -40.39 -23.37
N LEU A 333 37.63 -39.70 -24.47
CA LEU A 333 37.68 -40.28 -25.83
C LEU A 333 39.11 -40.57 -26.33
N THR A 334 40.11 -39.80 -25.87
CA THR A 334 41.46 -39.84 -26.46
C THR A 334 42.36 -40.96 -25.93
N ASN A 335 41.90 -41.79 -24.99
CA ASN A 335 42.65 -42.94 -24.42
C ASN A 335 44.16 -42.63 -24.22
N TYR A 336 44.41 -41.48 -23.61
CA TYR A 336 45.67 -40.95 -23.08
C TYR A 336 46.99 -41.67 -23.46
N SER A 337 47.57 -41.34 -24.61
CA SER A 337 48.99 -41.58 -24.89
C SER A 337 49.83 -40.48 -24.21
N LYS A 338 50.49 -40.83 -23.09
CA LYS A 338 51.12 -39.96 -22.09
C LYS A 338 52.20 -38.95 -22.55
N LYS A 339 52.55 -38.83 -23.82
CA LYS A 339 53.92 -38.38 -24.14
C LYS A 339 54.21 -36.89 -24.20
N GLU A 340 53.26 -35.96 -24.29
CA GLU A 340 53.60 -34.52 -24.40
C GLU A 340 52.61 -33.54 -23.75
N ILE A 341 51.78 -33.98 -22.79
CA ILE A 341 50.84 -33.07 -22.12
C ILE A 341 51.49 -32.42 -20.90
N SER A 342 51.36 -31.10 -20.76
CA SER A 342 51.83 -30.36 -19.58
C SER A 342 51.30 -31.00 -18.29
N PRO A 343 52.16 -31.28 -17.30
CA PRO A 343 51.75 -31.87 -16.02
C PRO A 343 50.61 -31.10 -15.35
N PHE A 344 50.57 -29.78 -15.50
CA PHE A 344 49.50 -28.93 -14.94
C PHE A 344 48.12 -29.24 -15.55
N LEU A 345 48.04 -29.36 -16.88
CA LEU A 345 46.78 -29.69 -17.56
C LEU A 345 46.31 -31.09 -17.18
N LEU A 346 47.24 -32.02 -16.99
CA LEU A 346 46.98 -33.39 -16.59
C LEU A 346 46.45 -33.45 -15.14
N SER A 347 47.03 -32.67 -14.23
CA SER A 347 46.53 -32.51 -12.85
C SER A 347 45.16 -31.85 -12.81
N LEU A 348 44.93 -30.80 -13.60
CA LEU A 348 43.64 -30.11 -13.66
C LEU A 348 42.56 -31.02 -14.26
N ALA A 349 42.89 -31.76 -15.32
CA ALA A 349 42.03 -32.77 -15.93
C ALA A 349 41.64 -33.86 -14.92
N ASN A 350 42.61 -34.40 -14.19
CA ASN A 350 42.34 -35.40 -13.15
C ASN A 350 41.48 -34.83 -12.03
N LEU A 351 41.71 -33.59 -11.59
CA LEU A 351 40.86 -32.93 -10.59
C LEU A 351 39.40 -32.80 -11.07
N LEU A 352 39.21 -32.40 -12.34
CA LEU A 352 37.90 -32.26 -12.98
C LEU A 352 37.17 -33.60 -13.11
N LEU A 353 37.88 -34.66 -13.50
CA LEU A 353 37.34 -36.01 -13.69
C LEU A 353 37.03 -36.70 -12.35
N SER A 354 37.93 -36.56 -11.37
CA SER A 354 37.78 -37.21 -10.06
C SER A 354 36.76 -36.50 -9.17
N TYR A 355 36.60 -35.18 -9.31
CA TYR A 355 35.73 -34.39 -8.42
C TYR A 355 34.89 -33.33 -9.16
N PRO A 356 34.04 -33.72 -10.13
CA PRO A 356 33.29 -32.78 -10.97
C PRO A 356 32.35 -31.87 -10.16
N LEU A 357 31.69 -32.42 -9.13
CA LEU A 357 30.80 -31.65 -8.25
C LEU A 357 31.57 -30.60 -7.44
N VAL A 358 32.77 -30.92 -6.96
CA VAL A 358 33.60 -30.01 -6.18
C VAL A 358 34.04 -28.83 -7.04
N VAL A 359 34.53 -29.09 -8.26
CA VAL A 359 34.95 -28.03 -9.17
C VAL A 359 33.76 -27.16 -9.60
N MET A 360 32.59 -27.75 -9.85
CA MET A 360 31.37 -26.99 -10.12
C MET A 360 31.00 -26.08 -8.94
N CYS A 361 31.06 -26.58 -7.71
CA CYS A 361 30.81 -25.77 -6.51
C CYS A 361 31.82 -24.62 -6.36
N ILE A 362 33.12 -24.87 -6.60
CA ILE A 362 34.16 -23.83 -6.58
C ILE A 362 33.88 -22.78 -7.66
N MET A 363 33.52 -23.18 -8.88
CA MET A 363 33.18 -22.24 -9.93
C MET A 363 31.95 -21.40 -9.59
N LEU A 364 30.89 -22.03 -9.06
CA LEU A 364 29.70 -21.32 -8.60
C LEU A 364 30.02 -20.35 -7.46
N LEU A 365 30.91 -20.73 -6.53
CA LEU A 365 31.37 -19.88 -5.45
C LEU A 365 32.18 -18.69 -5.99
N CYS A 366 33.19 -18.93 -6.82
CA CYS A 366 34.02 -17.89 -7.45
C CYS A 366 33.16 -16.94 -8.28
N ALA A 367 32.22 -17.48 -9.03
CA ALA A 367 31.27 -16.71 -9.80
C ALA A 367 30.31 -15.92 -8.87
N GLY A 368 29.84 -16.52 -7.78
CA GLY A 368 29.07 -15.82 -6.74
C GLY A 368 29.83 -14.64 -6.13
N ILE A 369 31.10 -14.84 -5.75
CA ILE A 369 31.99 -13.81 -5.22
C ILE A 369 32.23 -12.72 -6.27
N PHE A 370 32.56 -13.10 -7.51
CA PHE A 370 32.82 -12.16 -8.59
C PHE A 370 31.57 -11.37 -8.98
N SER A 371 30.40 -11.99 -9.03
CA SER A 371 29.12 -11.30 -9.28
C SER A 371 28.73 -10.38 -8.13
N GLY A 372 28.98 -10.79 -6.88
CA GLY A 372 28.84 -9.94 -5.70
C GLY A 372 29.77 -8.73 -5.79
N TRP A 373 31.02 -8.95 -6.18
CA TRP A 373 32.01 -7.90 -6.39
C TRP A 373 31.62 -6.93 -7.52
N LEU A 374 31.18 -7.45 -8.68
CA LEU A 374 30.70 -6.64 -9.81
C LEU A 374 29.41 -5.88 -9.50
N ARG A 375 28.46 -6.46 -8.76
CA ARG A 375 27.25 -5.77 -8.29
C ARG A 375 27.56 -4.75 -7.21
N ALA A 376 28.55 -5.01 -6.37
CA ALA A 376 29.07 -4.05 -5.42
C ALA A 376 29.83 -2.93 -6.13
N PHE A 377 30.43 -3.14 -7.31
CA PHE A 377 31.30 -2.16 -7.98
C PHE A 377 30.61 -0.81 -8.33
N PRO A 378 29.37 -0.76 -8.84
CA PRO A 378 28.61 0.49 -8.96
C PRO A 378 28.32 1.14 -7.60
N PHE A 379 28.08 0.34 -6.56
CA PHE A 379 27.97 0.81 -5.18
C PHE A 379 29.33 1.29 -4.62
N MET A 380 30.46 0.72 -5.08
CA MET A 380 31.80 1.09 -4.64
C MET A 380 32.19 2.52 -5.03
N ARG A 381 31.53 3.10 -6.04
CA ARG A 381 31.72 4.50 -6.44
C ARG A 381 31.03 5.50 -5.51
N ARG A 382 30.05 5.07 -4.69
CA ARG A 382 29.36 5.89 -3.68
C ARG A 382 29.80 5.48 -2.28
N GLY A 383 30.96 5.92 -1.83
CA GLY A 383 31.31 6.02 -0.41
C GLY A 383 31.09 4.77 0.47
N TRP A 384 31.01 3.56 -0.11
CA TRP A 384 30.70 2.30 0.57
C TRP A 384 31.65 1.98 1.72
N TYR A 385 32.91 2.46 1.69
CA TYR A 385 33.80 2.36 2.83
C TYR A 385 33.19 3.02 4.07
N LYS A 386 32.40 4.09 3.94
CA LYS A 386 31.67 4.72 5.05
C LYS A 386 30.50 3.87 5.54
N ASP A 387 29.80 3.17 4.65
CA ASP A 387 28.66 2.33 5.02
C ASP A 387 29.09 0.95 5.53
N ILE A 388 30.17 0.37 5.00
CA ILE A 388 30.87 -0.77 5.60
C ILE A 388 31.49 -0.35 6.92
N TRP A 389 32.11 0.83 7.02
CA TRP A 389 32.60 1.34 8.30
C TRP A 389 31.46 1.52 9.30
N ARG A 390 30.30 2.07 8.88
CA ARG A 390 29.10 2.17 9.72
C ARG A 390 28.50 0.81 10.06
N PHE A 391 28.50 -0.16 9.15
CA PHE A 391 28.01 -1.52 9.39
C PHE A 391 28.94 -2.26 10.35
N LEU A 392 30.26 -2.16 10.16
CA LEU A 392 31.28 -2.68 11.06
C LEU A 392 31.26 -1.97 12.43
N LEU A 393 30.83 -0.71 12.50
CA LEU A 393 30.59 0.03 13.74
C LEU A 393 29.23 -0.26 14.39
N ALA A 394 28.23 -0.72 13.63
CA ALA A 394 26.90 -1.05 14.13
C ALA A 394 26.83 -2.44 14.79
N PHE A 395 27.80 -3.31 14.50
CA PHE A 395 28.00 -4.54 15.25
C PHE A 395 28.98 -4.28 16.39
N ASP A 396 28.45 -4.20 17.61
CA ASP A 396 29.21 -4.03 18.86
C ASP A 396 30.20 -5.19 19.15
N SER A 397 30.24 -6.20 18.27
CA SER A 397 31.28 -7.22 18.28
C SER A 397 31.90 -7.39 16.90
N GLN A 398 33.03 -6.69 16.67
CA GLN A 398 33.95 -6.90 15.54
C GLN A 398 34.32 -8.39 15.32
N LYS A 399 34.10 -9.23 16.35
CA LYS A 399 34.35 -10.67 16.38
C LYS A 399 33.46 -11.47 15.42
N VAL A 400 32.19 -11.10 15.19
CA VAL A 400 31.26 -11.93 14.37
C VAL A 400 31.55 -11.77 12.87
N SER A 401 31.82 -10.55 12.40
CA SER A 401 32.22 -10.30 11.01
C SER A 401 33.60 -10.87 10.70
N LEU A 402 34.55 -10.77 11.64
CA LEU A 402 35.87 -11.43 11.52
C LEU A 402 35.71 -12.96 11.48
N PHE A 403 34.84 -13.52 12.31
CA PHE A 403 34.54 -14.95 12.34
C PHE A 403 33.98 -15.47 11.02
N LEU A 404 33.01 -14.78 10.40
CA LEU A 404 32.46 -15.21 9.10
C LEU A 404 33.49 -15.15 7.97
N CYS A 405 34.37 -14.15 7.95
CA CYS A 405 35.48 -14.11 7.00
C CYS A 405 36.49 -15.24 7.22
N LEU A 406 36.87 -15.50 8.48
CA LEU A 406 37.76 -16.60 8.84
C LEU A 406 37.14 -17.97 8.54
N LEU A 407 35.83 -18.13 8.74
CA LEU A 407 35.09 -19.36 8.39
C LEU A 407 35.11 -19.62 6.89
N ALA A 408 34.90 -18.58 6.07
CA ALA A 408 34.96 -18.70 4.62
C ALA A 408 36.37 -19.07 4.12
N ILE A 409 37.41 -18.44 4.69
CA ILE A 409 38.81 -18.78 4.39
C ILE A 409 39.14 -20.22 4.83
N GLY A 410 38.67 -20.62 6.03
CA GLY A 410 38.87 -21.97 6.56
C GLY A 410 38.21 -23.05 5.70
N LEU A 411 37.00 -22.82 5.20
CA LEU A 411 36.31 -23.74 4.29
C LEU A 411 37.06 -23.90 2.96
N VAL A 412 37.62 -22.82 2.42
CA VAL A 412 38.46 -22.88 1.20
C VAL A 412 39.74 -23.66 1.44
N LEU A 413 40.39 -23.47 2.60
CA LEU A 413 41.60 -24.21 2.96
C LEU A 413 41.34 -25.70 3.20
N ILE A 414 40.23 -26.07 3.86
CA ILE A 414 39.83 -27.47 4.05
C ILE A 414 39.57 -28.14 2.70
N LEU A 415 38.91 -27.44 1.78
CA LEU A 415 38.72 -27.93 0.42
C LEU A 415 40.05 -28.15 -0.31
N LEU A 416 41.01 -27.23 -0.18
CA LEU A 416 42.34 -27.36 -0.76
C LEU A 416 43.12 -28.54 -0.18
N VAL A 417 43.00 -28.80 1.12
CA VAL A 417 43.65 -29.94 1.79
C VAL A 417 43.01 -31.29 1.42
N LEU A 418 41.70 -31.32 1.13
CA LEU A 418 41.04 -32.53 0.65
C LEU A 418 41.35 -32.83 -0.83
N ILE A 419 41.89 -31.85 -1.56
CA ILE A 419 42.27 -31.94 -2.98
C ILE A 419 43.75 -32.32 -3.15
N LEU A 420 44.62 -31.92 -2.22
CA LEU A 420 46.03 -32.31 -2.13
C LEU A 420 46.18 -33.69 -1.49
#